data_AF-A0A3L5TUT3-F1
#
_entry.id   AF-A0A3L5TUT3-F1
#
_cell.length_a   1.000
_cell.length_b   1.000
_cell.length_c   1.000
_cell.angle_alpha   90.00
_cell.angle_beta   90.00
_cell.angle_gamma   90.00
#
_symmetry.space_group_name_H-M   'P 1'
#
loop_
_entity.id
_entity.type
_entity.pdbx_description
1 polymer ?
#
loop_
_entity_poly.entity_id
_entity_poly.type
_entity_poly.pdbx_seq_one_letter_code
_entity_poly.pdbx_strand_id
1 'polypeptide(L)'
;MEYHKLVQIADLNSIIAFVHRRKVNSFLRFPWTILLSVKTNILVVRKEEELEEKNGRRGFFKAKEFVNILIDTISPQVQVIKMAVEFKKVDQKQMTKWIGGRKSYTLLYKASRNGCAATAFHNTCDNKGPTVTILYNNDNFMYGGYTSAIWKSAGNYQADPKAFLFRLYQNGNWKPVKMPITNTQNSIYDNATYGPTFGAHDLHTFTNTITFDGTIFSLNGATKFGTSYTMNGENYESIANGNLKVKDIEVYLVEDIAIDGLLDEPWRKTPEWNTKV
;
A
#
# COMPACT_ATOMS: atom_id res chain seq x y z
N MET A 1 -22.96 20.40 40.62
CA MET A 1 -23.85 19.87 39.56
C MET A 1 -23.36 20.40 38.24
N GLU A 2 -22.63 19.58 37.49
CA GLU A 2 -22.12 19.92 36.17
C GLU A 2 -23.14 19.44 35.13
N TYR A 3 -23.58 20.34 34.26
CA TYR A 3 -24.36 20.00 33.07
C TYR A 3 -23.39 19.87 31.89
N HIS A 4 -23.23 18.65 31.36
CA HIS A 4 -22.57 18.44 30.08
C HIS A 4 -23.58 18.72 28.96
N LYS A 5 -23.38 19.81 28.19
CA LYS A 5 -24.02 19.96 26.88
C LYS A 5 -23.11 19.32 25.82
N LEU A 6 -23.46 18.11 25.40
CA LEU A 6 -23.01 17.54 24.13
C LEU A 6 -23.78 18.24 23.02
N VAL A 7 -23.08 18.95 22.13
CA VAL A 7 -23.68 19.38 20.86
C VAL A 7 -23.42 18.26 19.85
N GLN A 8 -24.47 17.49 19.58
CA GLN A 8 -24.47 16.47 18.54
C GLN A 8 -24.74 17.17 17.21
N ILE A 9 -23.72 17.30 16.35
CA ILE A 9 -23.95 17.65 14.95
C ILE A 9 -24.26 16.34 14.23
N ALA A 10 -25.49 16.23 13.75
CA ALA A 10 -25.96 15.11 12.95
C ALA A 10 -25.31 15.15 11.56
N ASP A 11 -24.18 14.47 11.39
CA ASP A 11 -24.04 13.41 10.38
C ASP A 11 -22.65 12.74 10.45
N LEU A 12 -22.68 11.43 10.76
CA LEU A 12 -21.71 10.34 10.55
C LEU A 12 -20.19 10.56 10.83
N ASN A 13 -19.73 9.90 11.91
CA ASN A 13 -18.40 9.26 12.08
C ASN A 13 -17.14 10.14 12.26
N SER A 14 -17.21 11.18 13.08
CA SER A 14 -16.01 11.93 13.52
C SER A 14 -15.88 11.88 15.05
N ILE A 15 -14.79 11.29 15.57
CA ILE A 15 -14.41 11.47 16.98
C ILE A 15 -13.76 12.86 17.12
N ILE A 16 -14.40 13.74 17.88
CA ILE A 16 -13.85 15.04 18.25
C ILE A 16 -13.16 14.87 19.61
N ALA A 17 -11.83 14.91 19.66
CA ALA A 17 -11.11 14.94 20.93
C ALA A 17 -11.05 16.40 21.45
N PHE A 18 -11.83 16.70 22.48
CA PHE A 18 -11.65 17.93 23.26
C PHE A 18 -10.49 17.74 24.25
N VAL A 19 -9.36 18.41 24.03
CA VAL A 19 -8.32 18.54 25.06
C VAL A 19 -8.70 19.69 25.97
N HIS A 20 -9.40 19.42 27.08
CA HIS A 20 -9.61 20.40 28.16
C HIS A 20 -8.52 20.20 29.22
N ARG A 21 -7.67 21.21 29.45
CA ARG A 21 -6.69 21.18 30.54
C ARG A 21 -7.35 21.57 31.87
N ARG A 22 -7.01 20.86 32.95
CA ARG A 22 -7.48 21.11 34.34
C ARG A 22 -7.21 22.56 34.78
N LYS A 23 -8.18 23.15 35.49
CA LYS A 23 -8.04 24.41 36.23
C LYS A 23 -6.83 24.36 37.18
N VAL A 24 -5.89 25.25 36.96
CA VAL A 24 -5.01 25.79 38.01
C VAL A 24 -5.25 27.30 38.04
N ASN A 25 -5.32 27.86 39.24
CA ASN A 25 -5.89 29.17 39.57
C ASN A 25 -5.45 30.34 38.67
N SER A 26 -6.39 31.27 38.49
CA SER A 26 -6.34 32.56 37.77
C SER A 26 -6.18 32.51 36.24
N PHE A 27 -7.30 32.78 35.57
CA PHE A 27 -7.54 33.20 34.18
C PHE A 27 -6.39 33.06 33.16
N LEU A 28 -6.58 32.14 32.21
CA LEU A 28 -6.33 32.31 30.76
C LEU A 28 -7.14 31.24 30.01
N ARG A 29 -8.27 31.64 29.41
CA ARG A 29 -8.97 30.84 28.39
C ARG A 29 -8.35 31.21 27.05
N PHE A 30 -7.89 30.22 26.30
CA PHE A 30 -7.47 30.39 24.91
C PHE A 30 -8.42 29.57 24.03
N PRO A 31 -9.18 30.18 23.11
CA PRO A 31 -10.17 29.47 22.30
C PRO A 31 -9.50 28.98 21.01
N TRP A 32 -9.05 27.72 21.01
CA TRP A 32 -8.63 27.03 19.79
C TRP A 32 -9.24 25.64 19.78
N THR A 33 -9.97 25.32 18.71
CA THR A 33 -10.48 23.97 18.46
C THR A 33 -9.59 23.28 17.43
N ILE A 34 -8.99 22.15 17.81
CA ILE A 34 -8.19 21.31 16.91
C ILE A 34 -9.10 20.20 16.37
N LEU A 35 -9.26 20.14 15.05
CA LEU A 35 -10.00 19.06 14.38
C LEU A 35 -9.00 18.13 13.69
N LEU A 36 -8.99 16.86 14.11
CA LEU A 36 -8.21 15.79 13.48
C LEU A 36 -9.15 14.94 12.62
N SER A 37 -8.94 14.96 11.30
CA SER A 37 -9.64 14.05 10.37
C SER A 37 -8.79 12.81 10.11
N VAL A 38 -9.14 11.70 10.77
CA VAL A 38 -8.43 10.41 10.64
C VAL A 38 -8.56 9.84 9.22
N LYS A 39 -9.56 10.27 8.43
CA LYS A 39 -9.80 9.77 7.06
C LYS A 39 -8.94 10.43 5.98
N THR A 40 -8.42 11.63 6.22
CA THR A 40 -7.76 12.43 5.16
C THR A 40 -6.31 12.78 5.46
N ASN A 41 -5.81 12.50 6.68
CA ASN A 41 -4.47 12.94 7.13
C ASN A 41 -4.23 14.46 7.01
N ILE A 42 -5.29 15.28 7.04
CA ILE A 42 -5.21 16.74 7.02
C ILE A 42 -5.41 17.27 8.43
N LEU A 43 -4.46 18.09 8.91
CA LEU A 43 -4.58 18.87 10.14
C LEU A 43 -5.13 20.25 9.78
N VAL A 44 -6.34 20.58 10.25
CA VAL A 44 -6.92 21.92 10.09
C VAL A 44 -6.97 22.62 11.45
N VAL A 45 -6.18 23.67 11.60
CA VAL A 45 -6.20 24.54 12.78
C VAL A 45 -7.05 25.76 12.44
N ARG A 46 -8.25 25.87 13.01
CA ARG A 46 -9.06 27.10 12.92
C ARG A 46 -8.75 28.00 14.11
N LYS A 47 -8.50 29.27 13.81
CA LYS A 47 -8.50 30.35 14.80
C LYS A 47 -9.96 30.70 15.10
N GLU A 48 -10.34 30.73 16.37
CA GLU A 48 -11.61 31.30 16.80
C GLU A 48 -11.45 32.83 16.85
N GLU A 49 -12.36 33.59 16.25
CA GLU A 49 -12.37 35.06 16.35
C GLU A 49 -12.83 35.44 17.76
N GLU A 50 -11.94 36.03 18.57
CA GLU A 50 -12.28 36.55 19.90
C GLU A 50 -13.06 37.86 19.79
N LEU A 51 -14.24 37.89 20.41
CA LEU A 51 -14.91 39.12 20.86
C LEU A 51 -14.12 39.71 22.04
N GLU A 52 -13.76 40.99 21.94
CA GLU A 52 -12.93 41.70 22.92
C GLU A 52 -13.55 41.75 24.33
N GLU A 53 -12.72 41.62 25.37
CA GLU A 53 -12.79 42.60 26.48
C GLU A 53 -11.49 42.83 27.28
N LYS A 54 -11.19 44.13 27.42
CA LYS A 54 -10.43 44.90 28.42
C LYS A 54 -9.62 44.14 29.49
N ASN A 55 -8.29 44.11 29.32
CA ASN A 55 -7.31 44.66 30.28
C ASN A 55 -5.87 44.15 29.98
N GLY A 56 -5.18 44.85 29.08
CA GLY A 56 -3.87 45.44 29.39
C GLY A 56 -2.65 44.59 29.76
N ARG A 57 -2.60 43.26 29.59
CA ARG A 57 -1.32 42.50 29.72
C ARG A 57 -1.16 41.45 28.62
N ARG A 58 -0.30 41.78 27.64
CA ARG A 58 0.10 40.88 26.54
C ARG A 58 1.23 39.96 26.99
N GLY A 59 0.89 38.71 27.30
CA GLY A 59 1.83 37.60 27.19
C GLY A 59 1.78 37.05 25.76
N PHE A 60 2.69 37.50 24.89
CA PHE A 60 2.84 36.91 23.56
C PHE A 60 3.64 35.61 23.67
N PHE A 61 2.97 34.49 23.88
CA PHE A 61 3.56 33.21 23.51
C PHE A 61 3.47 33.09 21.99
N LYS A 62 4.61 33.05 21.30
CA LYS A 62 4.64 32.96 19.84
C LYS A 62 3.98 31.64 19.46
N ALA A 63 2.86 31.69 18.73
CA ALA A 63 2.16 30.51 18.20
C ALA A 63 3.10 29.50 17.51
N LYS A 64 4.22 29.99 16.97
CA LYS A 64 5.31 29.21 16.36
C LYS A 64 5.94 28.18 17.33
N GLU A 65 6.09 28.51 18.61
CA GLU A 65 6.69 27.59 19.60
C GLU A 65 5.72 26.45 19.99
N PHE A 66 4.42 26.73 20.09
CA PHE A 66 3.41 25.70 20.34
C PHE A 66 3.16 24.78 19.13
N VAL A 67 3.24 25.31 17.89
CA VAL A 67 3.18 24.48 16.68
C VAL A 67 4.37 23.53 16.65
N ASN A 68 5.58 23.98 17.00
CA ASN A 68 6.74 23.11 17.07
C ASN A 68 6.57 22.02 18.16
N ILE A 69 6.06 22.36 19.35
CA ILE A 69 5.80 21.37 20.40
C ILE A 69 4.72 20.36 19.99
N LEU A 70 3.64 20.79 19.33
CA LEU A 70 2.61 19.87 18.80
C LEU A 70 3.20 18.99 17.71
N ILE A 71 4.00 19.53 16.79
CA ILE A 71 4.71 18.74 15.77
C ILE A 71 5.63 17.73 16.46
N ASP A 72 6.42 18.11 17.45
CA ASP A 72 7.36 17.21 18.13
C ASP A 72 6.65 16.14 18.98
N THR A 73 5.46 16.43 19.50
CA THR A 73 4.65 15.48 20.28
C THR A 73 3.81 14.55 19.40
N ILE A 74 3.33 15.04 18.25
CA ILE A 74 2.48 14.32 17.31
C ILE A 74 3.31 13.57 16.26
N SER A 75 4.49 14.04 15.87
CA SER A 75 5.36 13.43 14.86
C SER A 75 5.77 11.98 15.19
N PRO A 76 6.12 11.63 16.44
CA PRO A 76 6.35 10.24 16.83
C PRO A 76 5.08 9.39 16.68
N GLN A 77 3.92 9.91 17.07
CA GLN A 77 2.64 9.16 17.00
C GLN A 77 2.10 9.04 15.56
N VAL A 78 2.33 10.05 14.72
CA VAL A 78 2.03 10.02 13.28
C VAL A 78 3.01 9.14 12.52
N GLN A 79 4.27 9.05 12.94
CA GLN A 79 5.23 8.05 12.44
C GLN A 79 4.77 6.62 12.75
N VAL A 80 4.23 6.37 13.96
CA VAL A 80 3.68 5.07 14.34
C VAL A 80 2.46 4.68 13.48
N ILE A 81 1.65 5.64 13.04
CA ILE A 81 0.53 5.41 12.10
C ILE A 81 1.02 5.23 10.65
N LYS A 82 2.26 5.60 10.32
CA LYS A 82 2.80 5.60 8.94
C LYS A 82 3.38 4.25 8.46
N MET A 83 3.18 3.17 9.21
CA MET A 83 3.88 1.89 9.03
C MET A 83 3.08 0.81 8.29
N ALA A 84 1.90 1.12 7.73
CA ALA A 84 1.34 0.26 6.69
C ALA A 84 2.27 0.33 5.46
N VAL A 85 3.10 -0.70 5.30
CA VAL A 85 3.75 -0.95 4.02
C VAL A 85 2.62 -1.21 3.03
N GLU A 86 2.50 -0.37 2.02
CA GLU A 86 1.46 -0.39 1.00
C GLU A 86 2.16 -0.31 -0.35
N PHE A 87 1.51 -0.80 -1.41
CA PHE A 87 2.03 -0.71 -2.77
C PHE A 87 1.93 0.71 -3.35
N LYS A 88 2.97 1.50 -3.11
CA LYS A 88 3.07 2.93 -3.42
C LYS A 88 3.65 3.17 -4.82
N LYS A 89 3.67 4.44 -5.25
CA LYS A 89 4.22 4.83 -6.57
C LYS A 89 5.70 4.47 -6.77
N VAL A 90 6.51 4.51 -5.71
CA VAL A 90 7.92 4.07 -5.78
C VAL A 90 8.03 2.58 -6.10
N ASP A 91 7.14 1.79 -5.51
CA ASP A 91 7.05 0.34 -5.71
C ASP A 91 6.59 0.01 -7.13
N GLN A 92 5.52 0.67 -7.59
CA GLN A 92 5.03 0.57 -8.97
C GLN A 92 6.11 0.94 -9.99
N LYS A 93 6.89 1.99 -9.74
CA LYS A 93 8.02 2.38 -10.60
C LYS A 93 9.11 1.31 -10.64
N GLN A 94 9.43 0.71 -9.50
CA GLN A 94 10.41 -0.38 -9.43
C GLN A 94 9.92 -1.63 -10.18
N MET A 95 8.64 -1.99 -10.04
CA MET A 95 8.02 -3.07 -10.79
C MET A 95 8.02 -2.78 -12.29
N THR A 96 7.67 -1.55 -12.70
CA THR A 96 7.69 -1.13 -14.11
C THR A 96 9.10 -1.22 -14.69
N LYS A 97 10.13 -0.85 -13.92
CA LYS A 97 11.54 -1.01 -14.34
C LYS A 97 11.90 -2.48 -14.58
N TRP A 98 11.41 -3.40 -13.76
CA TRP A 98 11.72 -4.83 -13.89
C TRP A 98 10.92 -5.56 -14.96
N ILE A 99 9.68 -5.15 -15.19
CA ILE A 99 8.78 -5.71 -16.21
C ILE A 99 9.08 -5.11 -17.59
N GLY A 100 9.49 -3.84 -17.64
CA GLY A 100 9.69 -3.06 -18.86
C GLY A 100 8.43 -2.33 -19.32
N GLY A 101 8.59 -1.35 -20.20
CA GLY A 101 7.49 -0.55 -20.76
C GLY A 101 6.90 0.48 -19.79
N ARG A 102 5.70 0.98 -20.10
CA ARG A 102 4.89 1.83 -19.22
C ARG A 102 3.73 1.00 -18.69
N LYS A 103 3.60 0.87 -17.37
CA LYS A 103 2.62 -0.03 -16.75
C LYS A 103 1.65 0.72 -15.84
N SER A 104 0.40 0.29 -15.87
CA SER A 104 -0.60 0.57 -14.82
C SER A 104 -0.85 -0.67 -13.98
N TYR A 105 -1.31 -0.45 -12.74
CA TYR A 105 -1.57 -1.49 -11.76
C TYR A 105 -2.98 -1.33 -11.22
N THR A 106 -3.84 -2.32 -11.48
CA THR A 106 -5.26 -2.29 -11.07
C THR A 106 -5.51 -3.41 -10.06
N LEU A 107 -6.00 -3.07 -8.86
CA LEU A 107 -6.22 -4.06 -7.78
C LEU A 107 -7.36 -5.03 -8.11
N LEU A 108 -7.03 -6.29 -8.38
CA LEU A 108 -7.99 -7.36 -8.66
C LEU A 108 -8.47 -8.04 -7.38
N TYR A 109 -7.53 -8.50 -6.56
CA TYR A 109 -7.80 -9.26 -5.35
C TYR A 109 -7.13 -8.61 -4.14
N LYS A 110 -7.84 -8.59 -3.02
CA LYS A 110 -7.31 -8.25 -1.70
C LYS A 110 -7.97 -9.17 -0.68
N ALA A 111 -7.21 -9.95 0.08
CA ALA A 111 -7.78 -10.98 0.96
C ALA A 111 -8.77 -10.38 1.98
N SER A 112 -8.42 -9.24 2.60
CA SER A 112 -9.31 -8.54 3.53
C SER A 112 -10.59 -7.97 2.91
N ARG A 113 -10.63 -7.77 1.58
CA ARG A 113 -11.79 -7.24 0.85
C ARG A 113 -12.64 -8.34 0.22
N ASN A 114 -11.99 -9.31 -0.40
CA ASN A 114 -12.61 -10.32 -1.26
C ASN A 114 -12.85 -11.65 -0.53
N GLY A 115 -12.23 -11.85 0.63
CA GLY A 115 -12.37 -13.06 1.44
C GLY A 115 -11.19 -14.03 1.29
N CYS A 116 -11.22 -15.05 2.14
CA CYS A 116 -10.10 -15.93 2.42
C CYS A 116 -10.07 -17.23 1.60
N ALA A 117 -10.96 -17.39 0.62
CA ALA A 117 -11.06 -18.61 -0.18
C ALA A 117 -10.29 -18.47 -1.51
N ALA A 118 -9.68 -19.56 -1.98
CA ALA A 118 -9.02 -19.63 -3.28
C ALA A 118 -9.99 -19.31 -4.42
N THR A 119 -11.26 -19.70 -4.27
CA THR A 119 -12.33 -19.33 -5.21
C THR A 119 -12.52 -17.81 -5.33
N ALA A 120 -12.30 -17.03 -4.26
CA ALA A 120 -12.36 -15.57 -4.33
C ALA A 120 -11.19 -14.98 -5.13
N PHE A 121 -10.00 -15.58 -5.03
CA PHE A 121 -8.86 -15.23 -5.87
C PHE A 121 -9.16 -15.53 -7.35
N HIS A 122 -9.57 -16.76 -7.67
CA HIS A 122 -9.83 -17.16 -9.06
C HIS A 122 -10.99 -16.37 -9.69
N ASN A 123 -12.07 -16.10 -8.94
CA ASN A 123 -13.18 -15.27 -9.43
C ASN A 123 -12.76 -13.83 -9.79
N THR A 124 -11.68 -13.32 -9.20
CA THR A 124 -11.21 -11.95 -9.43
C THR A 124 -10.05 -11.87 -10.41
N CYS A 125 -9.22 -12.92 -10.49
CA CYS A 125 -7.95 -12.90 -11.22
C CYS A 125 -7.93 -13.75 -12.50
N ASP A 126 -8.78 -14.77 -12.61
CA ASP A 126 -8.75 -15.65 -13.78
C ASP A 126 -9.11 -14.88 -15.06
N ASN A 127 -8.40 -15.21 -16.13
CA ASN A 127 -8.58 -14.64 -17.46
C ASN A 127 -8.41 -13.12 -17.57
N LYS A 128 -7.80 -12.45 -16.57
CA LYS A 128 -7.60 -10.99 -16.59
C LYS A 128 -6.34 -10.54 -17.32
N GLY A 129 -5.23 -11.25 -17.15
CA GLY A 129 -3.94 -10.88 -17.74
C GLY A 129 -2.76 -11.09 -16.79
N PRO A 130 -1.59 -10.52 -17.11
CA PRO A 130 -0.41 -10.52 -16.25
C PRO A 130 -0.70 -9.93 -14.86
N THR A 131 -0.14 -10.52 -13.80
CA THR A 131 -0.38 -10.07 -12.44
C THR A 131 0.89 -9.86 -11.62
N VAL A 132 0.82 -8.93 -10.67
CA VAL A 132 1.76 -8.80 -9.54
C VAL A 132 1.01 -9.19 -8.28
N THR A 133 1.51 -10.23 -7.59
CA THR A 133 1.05 -10.64 -6.27
C THR A 133 1.98 -10.04 -5.21
N ILE A 134 1.40 -9.46 -4.16
CA ILE A 134 2.10 -8.83 -3.04
C ILE A 134 1.61 -9.44 -1.73
N LEU A 135 2.54 -9.91 -0.92
CA LEU A 135 2.33 -10.35 0.46
C LEU A 135 2.92 -9.30 1.40
N TYR A 136 2.09 -8.84 2.34
CA TYR A 136 2.50 -7.90 3.38
C TYR A 136 2.76 -8.69 4.66
N ASN A 137 4.01 -8.97 5.00
CA ASN A 137 4.33 -9.68 6.24
C ASN A 137 4.01 -8.79 7.47
N ASN A 138 3.75 -9.42 8.62
CA ASN A 138 3.55 -8.73 9.88
C ASN A 138 4.75 -7.83 10.28
N ASP A 139 5.97 -8.23 9.92
CA ASP A 139 7.22 -7.57 10.30
C ASP A 139 7.73 -6.56 9.26
N ASN A 140 6.82 -5.93 8.52
CA ASN A 140 7.12 -4.91 7.50
C ASN A 140 8.00 -5.42 6.34
N PHE A 141 7.89 -6.71 6.01
CA PHE A 141 8.41 -7.24 4.75
C PHE A 141 7.32 -7.13 3.68
N MET A 142 7.74 -6.83 2.46
CA MET A 142 6.85 -6.82 1.30
C MET A 142 7.54 -7.56 0.17
N TYR A 143 6.95 -8.67 -0.24
CA TYR A 143 7.51 -9.60 -1.22
C TYR A 143 6.39 -10.24 -2.03
N GLY A 144 6.73 -10.98 -3.07
CA GLY A 144 5.75 -11.68 -3.88
C GLY A 144 6.29 -12.12 -5.22
N GLY A 145 5.42 -12.17 -6.23
CA GLY A 145 5.75 -12.66 -7.56
C GLY A 145 5.03 -11.91 -8.66
N TYR A 146 5.69 -11.81 -9.82
CA TYR A 146 5.12 -11.37 -11.08
C TYR A 146 5.01 -12.55 -12.03
N THR A 147 3.90 -12.61 -12.76
CA THR A 147 3.70 -13.53 -13.89
C THR A 147 3.05 -12.78 -15.06
N SER A 148 3.52 -13.06 -16.26
CA SER A 148 2.90 -12.70 -17.53
C SER A 148 1.93 -13.79 -18.05
N ALA A 149 1.97 -14.98 -17.46
CA ALA A 149 0.95 -16.00 -17.69
C ALA A 149 -0.39 -15.61 -17.07
N ILE A 150 -1.46 -16.15 -17.65
CA ILE A 150 -2.84 -15.86 -17.27
C ILE A 150 -3.33 -16.99 -16.37
N TRP A 151 -3.84 -16.66 -15.18
CA TRP A 151 -4.52 -17.59 -14.29
C TRP A 151 -5.82 -18.10 -14.94
N LYS A 152 -6.06 -19.40 -14.88
CA LYS A 152 -7.18 -20.08 -15.57
C LYS A 152 -7.77 -21.23 -14.75
N SER A 153 -7.30 -21.47 -13.53
CA SER A 153 -7.67 -22.64 -12.75
C SER A 153 -7.37 -23.98 -13.47
N ALA A 154 -6.31 -24.02 -14.29
CA ALA A 154 -5.98 -25.14 -15.18
C ALA A 154 -5.54 -26.45 -14.48
N GLY A 155 -5.18 -26.41 -13.20
CA GLY A 155 -4.71 -27.56 -12.43
C GLY A 155 -3.31 -28.05 -12.78
N ASN A 156 -2.48 -27.22 -13.42
CA ASN A 156 -1.14 -27.60 -13.87
C ASN A 156 -0.13 -26.46 -13.73
N TYR A 157 1.13 -26.77 -14.00
CA TYR A 157 2.17 -25.75 -14.15
C TYR A 157 1.98 -25.00 -15.46
N GLN A 158 2.15 -23.68 -15.43
CA GLN A 158 2.23 -22.85 -16.63
C GLN A 158 3.64 -22.31 -16.83
N ALA A 159 4.03 -22.25 -18.10
CA ALA A 159 5.30 -21.69 -18.50
C ALA A 159 5.23 -20.16 -18.63
N ASP A 160 6.21 -19.46 -18.07
CA ASP A 160 6.35 -18.02 -18.21
C ASP A 160 7.82 -17.59 -18.06
N PRO A 161 8.55 -17.37 -19.17
CA PRO A 161 9.95 -16.93 -19.11
C PRO A 161 10.14 -15.51 -18.56
N LYS A 162 9.05 -14.74 -18.38
CA LYS A 162 9.09 -13.39 -17.82
C LYS A 162 8.79 -13.36 -16.32
N ALA A 163 8.42 -14.51 -15.73
CA ALA A 163 8.10 -14.59 -14.32
C ALA A 163 9.31 -14.25 -13.44
N PHE A 164 9.05 -13.65 -12.29
CA PHE A 164 10.06 -13.45 -11.26
C PHE A 164 9.41 -13.33 -9.88
N LEU A 165 10.12 -13.81 -8.88
CA LEU A 165 9.86 -13.46 -7.49
C LEU A 165 10.56 -12.14 -7.16
N PHE A 166 10.12 -11.47 -6.10
CA PHE A 166 10.75 -10.26 -5.63
C PHE A 166 10.58 -10.03 -4.14
N ARG A 167 11.45 -9.19 -3.60
CA ARG A 167 11.26 -8.47 -2.34
C ARG A 167 11.43 -6.98 -2.59
N LEU A 168 10.60 -6.16 -1.99
CA LEU A 168 10.68 -4.70 -2.05
C LEU A 168 11.13 -4.10 -0.71
N TYR A 169 10.61 -4.63 0.41
CA TYR A 169 10.97 -4.19 1.75
C TYR A 169 11.47 -5.35 2.61
N GLN A 170 12.50 -5.08 3.41
CA GLN A 170 13.02 -5.99 4.44
C GLN A 170 13.03 -5.25 5.77
N ASN A 171 12.20 -5.69 6.72
CA ASN A 171 12.01 -5.03 8.02
C ASN A 171 11.79 -3.51 7.87
N GLY A 172 10.87 -3.11 6.99
CA GLY A 172 10.53 -1.70 6.71
C GLY A 172 11.54 -0.93 5.86
N ASN A 173 12.71 -1.50 5.56
CA ASN A 173 13.73 -0.85 4.75
C ASN A 173 13.52 -1.15 3.26
N TRP A 174 13.53 -0.11 2.42
CA TRP A 174 13.50 -0.24 0.97
C TRP A 174 14.76 -0.94 0.47
N LYS A 175 14.62 -2.20 0.02
CA LYS A 175 15.73 -3.06 -0.42
C LYS A 175 15.27 -3.95 -1.59
N PRO A 176 14.96 -3.38 -2.77
CA PRO A 176 14.37 -4.12 -3.86
C PRO A 176 15.33 -5.18 -4.43
N VAL A 177 14.85 -6.42 -4.52
CA VAL A 177 15.56 -7.55 -5.14
C VAL A 177 14.61 -8.26 -6.10
N LYS A 178 15.09 -8.54 -7.31
CA LYS A 178 14.42 -9.36 -8.32
C LYS A 178 15.05 -10.75 -8.32
N MET A 179 14.23 -11.78 -8.38
CA MET A 179 14.61 -13.19 -8.43
C MET A 179 14.00 -13.82 -9.68
N PRO A 180 14.68 -13.74 -10.84
CA PRO A 180 14.16 -14.28 -12.11
C PRO A 180 13.89 -15.79 -12.10
N ILE A 181 12.95 -16.23 -12.92
CA ILE A 181 12.71 -17.64 -13.19
C ILE A 181 13.96 -18.29 -13.84
N THR A 182 14.28 -19.52 -13.44
CA THR A 182 15.31 -20.36 -14.06
C THR A 182 14.71 -21.59 -14.72
N ASN A 183 13.67 -22.19 -14.11
CA ASN A 183 12.89 -23.25 -14.72
C ASN A 183 11.58 -22.69 -15.30
N THR A 184 11.63 -22.29 -16.57
CA THR A 184 10.51 -21.59 -17.22
C THR A 184 9.27 -22.46 -17.41
N GLN A 185 9.35 -23.80 -17.32
CA GLN A 185 8.18 -24.67 -17.46
C GLN A 185 7.32 -24.71 -16.19
N ASN A 186 7.93 -24.46 -15.03
CA ASN A 186 7.26 -24.49 -13.74
C ASN A 186 7.21 -23.08 -13.17
N SER A 187 6.70 -22.10 -13.92
CA SER A 187 6.75 -20.69 -13.51
C SER A 187 5.66 -20.34 -12.50
N ILE A 188 4.44 -20.83 -12.74
CA ILE A 188 3.32 -20.76 -11.79
C ILE A 188 2.61 -22.11 -11.73
N TYR A 189 1.89 -22.37 -10.65
CA TYR A 189 0.99 -23.52 -10.52
C TYR A 189 -0.45 -23.03 -10.38
N ASP A 190 -1.26 -23.26 -11.41
CA ASP A 190 -2.57 -22.64 -11.59
C ASP A 190 -3.71 -23.59 -11.19
N ASN A 191 -3.77 -23.99 -9.92
CA ASN A 191 -4.80 -24.90 -9.43
C ASN A 191 -5.97 -24.14 -8.82
N ALA A 192 -7.20 -24.48 -9.19
CA ALA A 192 -8.46 -23.84 -8.73
C ALA A 192 -8.63 -23.78 -7.20
N THR A 193 -7.97 -24.67 -6.47
CA THR A 193 -8.02 -24.75 -5.01
C THR A 193 -6.87 -24.00 -4.35
N TYR A 194 -5.97 -23.38 -5.10
CA TYR A 194 -4.77 -22.71 -4.60
C TYR A 194 -4.94 -21.20 -4.75
N GLY A 195 -4.34 -20.44 -3.85
CA GLY A 195 -4.06 -19.02 -4.10
C GLY A 195 -2.93 -18.85 -5.12
N PRO A 196 -2.46 -17.61 -5.33
CA PRO A 196 -1.34 -17.35 -6.21
C PRO A 196 -0.13 -18.23 -5.86
N THR A 197 0.28 -19.11 -6.78
CA THR A 197 1.39 -20.04 -6.55
C THR A 197 2.45 -19.89 -7.62
N PHE A 198 3.67 -19.57 -7.20
CA PHE A 198 4.82 -19.36 -8.09
C PHE A 198 5.81 -20.51 -7.92
N GLY A 199 6.32 -20.99 -9.05
CA GLY A 199 7.35 -22.01 -9.09
C GLY A 199 6.77 -23.40 -8.88
N ALA A 200 7.66 -24.37 -8.73
CA ALA A 200 7.40 -25.65 -8.09
C ALA A 200 7.20 -25.47 -6.57
N HIS A 201 6.27 -24.59 -6.21
CA HIS A 201 5.94 -24.16 -4.86
C HIS A 201 7.07 -23.38 -4.17
N ASP A 202 7.85 -22.62 -4.95
CA ASP A 202 8.80 -21.64 -4.42
C ASP A 202 8.09 -20.65 -3.49
N LEU A 203 6.93 -20.15 -3.94
CA LEU A 203 5.97 -19.40 -3.14
C LEU A 203 4.57 -19.97 -3.38
N HIS A 204 4.15 -20.91 -2.54
CA HIS A 204 2.76 -21.37 -2.46
C HIS A 204 2.08 -20.63 -1.32
N THR A 205 1.17 -19.71 -1.65
CA THR A 205 0.54 -18.85 -0.63
C THR A 205 -0.40 -19.64 0.24
N PHE A 206 -1.46 -20.20 -0.32
CA PHE A 206 -2.48 -20.91 0.45
C PHE A 206 -3.29 -21.87 -0.41
N THR A 207 -4.00 -22.80 0.23
CA THR A 207 -4.94 -23.73 -0.38
C THR A 207 -6.30 -23.67 0.31
N ASN A 208 -7.35 -23.90 -0.46
CA ASN A 208 -8.76 -23.84 -0.07
C ASN A 208 -9.10 -22.51 0.61
N THR A 209 -9.13 -22.48 1.95
CA THR A 209 -9.51 -21.31 2.73
C THR A 209 -8.46 -21.07 3.82
N ILE A 210 -8.09 -19.81 4.01
CA ILE A 210 -7.26 -19.34 5.13
C ILE A 210 -8.11 -18.68 6.22
N THR A 211 -7.54 -18.52 7.40
CA THR A 211 -8.21 -17.87 8.53
C THR A 211 -7.57 -16.51 8.81
N PHE A 212 -8.41 -15.52 9.09
CA PHE A 212 -8.03 -14.22 9.61
C PHE A 212 -8.34 -14.15 11.11
N ASP A 213 -7.34 -13.85 11.94
CA ASP A 213 -7.51 -13.78 13.40
C ASP A 213 -7.89 -12.39 13.92
N GLY A 214 -8.14 -11.44 13.01
CA GLY A 214 -8.38 -10.03 13.31
C GLY A 214 -7.16 -9.14 13.10
N THR A 215 -5.95 -9.72 12.99
CA THR A 215 -4.70 -8.99 12.78
C THR A 215 -3.89 -9.53 11.60
N ILE A 216 -3.82 -10.85 11.47
CA ILE A 216 -3.02 -11.54 10.45
C ILE A 216 -3.82 -12.66 9.76
N PHE A 217 -3.49 -12.88 8.50
CA PHE A 217 -3.78 -14.10 7.78
C PHE A 217 -2.64 -15.08 7.99
N SER A 218 -2.94 -16.22 8.62
CA SER A 218 -2.00 -17.34 8.68
C SER A 218 -2.17 -18.17 7.41
N LEU A 219 -1.28 -17.99 6.44
CA LEU A 219 -1.38 -18.75 5.20
C LEU A 219 -1.00 -20.21 5.46
N ASN A 220 -1.73 -21.13 4.85
CA ASN A 220 -1.56 -22.59 5.00
C ASN A 220 -0.76 -23.24 3.86
N GLY A 221 -0.10 -22.43 3.03
CA GLY A 221 0.82 -22.89 2.00
C GLY A 221 2.22 -23.19 2.54
N ALA A 222 3.19 -23.24 1.64
CA ALA A 222 4.59 -23.52 1.96
C ALA A 222 5.53 -22.80 0.99
N THR A 223 6.78 -22.59 1.40
CA THR A 223 7.81 -22.01 0.54
C THR A 223 8.93 -23.02 0.29
N LYS A 224 9.36 -23.13 -0.96
CA LYS A 224 10.51 -23.92 -1.41
C LYS A 224 11.40 -23.07 -2.31
N PHE A 225 11.68 -21.86 -1.83
CA PHE A 225 12.45 -20.86 -2.57
C PHE A 225 13.76 -21.45 -3.12
N GLY A 226 14.03 -21.21 -4.40
CA GLY A 226 15.24 -21.70 -5.07
C GLY A 226 15.02 -22.95 -5.93
N THR A 227 13.78 -23.42 -6.04
CA THR A 227 13.44 -24.60 -6.86
C THR A 227 13.27 -24.21 -8.33
N SER A 228 12.50 -23.16 -8.62
CA SER A 228 12.21 -22.71 -9.99
C SER A 228 12.71 -21.30 -10.29
N TYR A 229 13.02 -20.53 -9.25
CA TYR A 229 13.56 -19.18 -9.35
C TYR A 229 14.98 -19.12 -8.78
N THR A 230 15.82 -18.22 -9.29
CA THR A 230 17.11 -17.92 -8.63
C THR A 230 16.87 -17.21 -7.31
N MET A 231 17.73 -17.47 -6.33
CA MET A 231 17.68 -16.79 -5.04
C MET A 231 18.49 -15.49 -5.01
N ASN A 232 19.42 -15.29 -5.95
CA ASN A 232 20.29 -14.09 -5.97
C ASN A 232 20.93 -13.75 -4.61
N GLY A 233 21.31 -14.78 -3.84
CA GLY A 233 21.90 -14.63 -2.50
C GLY A 233 20.90 -14.44 -1.36
N GLU A 234 19.60 -14.39 -1.66
CA GLU A 234 18.53 -14.32 -0.66
C GLU A 234 18.16 -15.70 -0.10
N ASN A 235 17.38 -15.73 0.98
CA ASN A 235 16.82 -16.93 1.57
C ASN A 235 15.44 -16.63 2.18
N TYR A 236 14.79 -17.64 2.76
CA TYR A 236 13.45 -17.47 3.32
C TYR A 236 13.37 -16.39 4.42
N GLU A 237 14.40 -16.27 5.24
CA GLU A 237 14.50 -15.23 6.28
C GLU A 237 14.61 -13.84 5.66
N SER A 238 15.48 -13.68 4.66
CA SER A 238 15.68 -12.38 4.04
C SER A 238 14.48 -11.94 3.19
N ILE A 239 13.72 -12.88 2.61
CA ILE A 239 12.56 -12.60 1.75
C ILE A 239 11.29 -12.36 2.57
N ALA A 240 11.01 -13.24 3.52
CA ALA A 240 9.70 -13.37 4.16
C ALA A 240 9.78 -13.51 5.69
N ASN A 241 10.94 -13.23 6.30
CA ASN A 241 11.16 -13.36 7.75
C ASN A 241 10.83 -14.76 8.29
N GLY A 242 11.10 -15.80 7.47
CA GLY A 242 10.93 -17.20 7.88
C GLY A 242 9.48 -17.64 8.09
N ASN A 243 8.48 -16.84 7.70
CA ASN A 243 7.07 -17.18 7.93
C ASN A 243 6.11 -16.69 6.82
N LEU A 244 4.95 -17.35 6.75
CA LEU A 244 3.81 -16.98 5.90
C LEU A 244 2.66 -16.36 6.70
N LYS A 245 2.97 -15.49 7.68
CA LYS A 245 1.97 -14.70 8.39
C LYS A 245 1.93 -13.30 7.79
N VAL A 246 0.80 -12.97 7.17
CA VAL A 246 0.66 -11.73 6.41
C VAL A 246 -0.47 -10.87 6.94
N LYS A 247 -0.31 -9.55 6.92
CA LYS A 247 -1.37 -8.58 7.17
C LYS A 247 -2.39 -8.54 6.04
N ASP A 248 -1.95 -8.81 4.80
CA ASP A 248 -2.83 -8.96 3.65
C ASP A 248 -2.11 -9.64 2.47
N ILE A 249 -2.90 -10.04 1.47
CA ILE A 249 -2.44 -10.45 0.14
C ILE A 249 -3.17 -9.58 -0.88
N GLU A 250 -2.43 -8.92 -1.75
CA GLU A 250 -2.98 -8.13 -2.85
C GLU A 250 -2.48 -8.66 -4.20
N VAL A 251 -3.37 -8.70 -5.19
CA VAL A 251 -3.03 -9.06 -6.57
C VAL A 251 -3.48 -7.93 -7.49
N TYR A 252 -2.53 -7.42 -8.26
CA TYR A 252 -2.73 -6.33 -9.20
C TYR A 252 -2.62 -6.86 -10.63
N LEU A 253 -3.59 -6.51 -11.48
CA LEU A 253 -3.46 -6.61 -12.93
C LEU A 253 -2.38 -5.64 -13.41
N VAL A 254 -1.53 -6.09 -14.32
CA VAL A 254 -0.52 -5.26 -14.99
C VAL A 254 -0.93 -5.04 -16.44
N GLU A 255 -1.14 -3.78 -16.80
CA GLU A 255 -1.56 -3.39 -18.15
C GLU A 255 -0.50 -2.50 -18.79
N ASP A 256 -0.32 -2.63 -20.10
CA ASP A 256 0.47 -1.67 -20.87
C ASP A 256 -0.31 -0.37 -21.02
N ILE A 257 0.33 0.74 -20.66
CA ILE A 257 -0.18 2.07 -20.98
C ILE A 257 0.33 2.39 -22.38
N ALA A 258 -0.56 2.34 -23.36
CA ALA A 258 -0.25 2.76 -24.71
C ALA A 258 0.09 4.27 -24.75
N ILE A 259 1.03 4.64 -25.63
CA ILE A 259 1.55 6.02 -25.79
C ILE A 259 0.76 6.77 -26.89
N ASP A 260 -0.35 6.21 -27.32
CA ASP A 260 -1.22 6.59 -28.43
C ASP A 260 -2.05 7.88 -28.18
N GLY A 261 -1.55 8.80 -27.36
CA GLY A 261 -2.15 10.12 -27.16
C GLY A 261 -1.17 11.29 -26.97
N LEU A 262 0.14 11.08 -27.06
CA LEU A 262 1.13 12.13 -26.74
C LEU A 262 2.30 12.29 -27.72
N LEU A 263 2.35 11.52 -28.79
CA LEU A 263 3.30 11.71 -29.89
C LEU A 263 2.58 11.36 -31.19
N ASP A 264 2.26 12.36 -32.01
CA ASP A 264 2.24 12.31 -33.50
C ASP A 264 1.68 13.58 -34.16
N GLU A 265 1.63 14.72 -33.47
CA GLU A 265 1.67 16.03 -34.15
C GLU A 265 3.09 16.61 -33.94
N PRO A 266 3.90 16.80 -34.99
CA PRO A 266 5.19 17.46 -34.84
C PRO A 266 4.95 18.88 -34.28
N TRP A 267 5.65 19.23 -33.20
CA TRP A 267 5.52 20.54 -32.53
C TRP A 267 5.92 21.74 -33.41
N ARG A 268 6.37 21.49 -34.63
CA ARG A 268 6.51 22.48 -35.71
C ARG A 268 6.00 21.87 -37.01
N LYS A 269 5.01 22.52 -37.61
CA LYS A 269 4.74 22.40 -39.05
C LYS A 269 5.93 23.04 -39.77
N THR A 270 6.74 22.26 -40.48
CA THR A 270 7.76 22.82 -41.37
C THR A 270 7.05 23.57 -42.49
N PRO A 271 7.35 24.86 -42.73
CA PRO A 271 6.83 25.56 -43.89
C PRO A 271 7.32 24.83 -45.15
N GLU A 272 6.40 24.49 -46.05
CA GLU A 272 6.74 24.00 -47.37
C GLU A 272 7.60 25.06 -48.08
N TRP A 273 8.78 24.66 -48.54
CA TRP A 273 9.61 25.50 -49.38
C TRP A 273 8.92 25.68 -50.73
N ASN A 274 8.25 26.82 -50.91
CA ASN A 274 7.77 27.26 -52.23
C ASN A 274 8.98 27.55 -53.12
N THR A 275 9.42 26.55 -53.89
CA THR A 275 10.29 26.75 -55.05
C THR A 275 9.42 27.16 -56.23
N LYS A 276 9.04 28.44 -56.26
CA LYS A 276 8.67 29.08 -57.53
C LYS A 276 9.90 29.81 -58.04
N VAL A 277 10.56 29.19 -59.01
CA VAL A 277 11.46 29.83 -59.98
C VAL A 277 10.61 30.42 -61.08
#